data_AF-A0A1G9NYD0-F1
#
_entry.id   AF-A0A1G9NYD0-F1
#
_cell.length_a   1.000
_cell.length_b   1.000
_cell.length_c   1.000
_cell.angle_alpha   90.00
_cell.angle_beta   90.00
_cell.angle_gamma   90.00
#
_symmetry.space_group_name_H-M   'P 1'
#
loop_
_entity.id
_entity.type
_entity.pdbx_description
1 polymer ?
#
loop_
_entity_poly.entity_id
_entity_poly.type
_entity_poly.pdbx_seq_one_letter_code
_entity_poly.pdbx_strand_id
1 'polypeptide(L)'
;MPSAQGGVAAYLTYWLENSAVHQLRENTHTRYTACVNRYLVPGLGRKKPAKLTAKDVRTWLNQLRTTCQRCTHGIDARRDQPRRCAAGQCCRKLLSPLALTYIHSVLKSALEHAVREEEIPRNVARNVRTGTPHPRRFEPLTTDESRQLLTATRGHRLHAHFELALHTGLRKGELLGLR
;
A
#
# COMPACT_ATOMS: atom_id res chain seq x y z
N MET A 1 14.52 -25.98 1.65
CA MET A 1 13.48 -25.02 2.10
C MET A 1 14.14 -23.70 2.45
N PRO A 2 14.03 -22.64 1.64
CA PRO A 2 14.80 -21.39 1.84
C PRO A 2 14.29 -20.52 3.02
N SER A 3 13.15 -20.87 3.61
CA SER A 3 12.42 -20.10 4.63
C SER A 3 12.96 -20.25 6.05
N ALA A 4 13.37 -21.46 6.44
CA ALA A 4 13.61 -21.79 7.86
C ALA A 4 14.84 -21.08 8.50
N GLN A 5 15.77 -20.56 7.68
CA GLN A 5 16.99 -19.90 8.19
C GLN A 5 17.09 -18.42 7.79
N GLY A 6 16.24 -17.95 6.88
CA GLY A 6 16.24 -16.60 6.34
C GLY A 6 15.61 -15.56 7.27
N GLY A 7 15.90 -14.28 7.01
CA GLY A 7 15.17 -13.17 7.62
C GLY A 7 13.75 -13.05 7.06
N VAL A 8 12.93 -12.19 7.67
CA VAL A 8 11.59 -11.83 7.20
C VAL A 8 11.61 -11.41 5.72
N ALA A 9 12.70 -10.81 5.23
CA ALA A 9 12.82 -10.47 3.82
C ALA A 9 12.76 -11.70 2.91
N ALA A 10 13.55 -12.73 3.20
CA ALA A 10 13.59 -13.96 2.40
C ALA A 10 12.23 -14.67 2.44
N TYR A 11 11.60 -14.71 3.61
CA TYR A 11 10.26 -15.28 3.75
C TYR A 11 9.20 -14.50 2.96
N LEU A 12 9.24 -13.16 2.98
CA LEU A 12 8.28 -12.34 2.23
C LEU A 12 8.44 -12.50 0.71
N THR A 13 9.67 -12.62 0.22
CA THR A 13 9.93 -12.93 -1.20
C THR A 13 9.36 -14.30 -1.57
N TYR A 14 9.67 -15.33 -0.78
CA TYR A 14 9.11 -16.68 -0.98
C TYR A 14 7.59 -16.66 -1.01
N TRP A 15 6.95 -16.01 -0.02
CA TRP A 15 5.49 -15.92 0.06
C TRP A 15 4.88 -15.20 -1.15
N LEU A 16 5.52 -14.13 -1.61
CA LEU A 16 5.06 -13.38 -2.78
C LEU A 16 5.10 -14.22 -4.05
N GLU A 17 6.17 -14.99 -4.26
CA GLU A 17 6.41 -15.75 -5.50
C GLU A 17 5.62 -17.06 -5.54
N ASN A 18 5.52 -17.78 -4.43
CA ASN A 18 5.03 -19.16 -4.41
C ASN A 18 3.56 -19.30 -3.98
N SER A 19 3.05 -18.35 -3.19
CA SER A 19 1.68 -18.46 -2.65
C SER A 19 0.81 -17.29 -3.10
N ALA A 20 1.32 -16.07 -2.96
CA ALA A 20 0.55 -14.87 -3.27
C ALA A 20 0.25 -14.74 -4.77
N VAL A 21 1.13 -15.18 -5.67
CA VAL A 21 0.88 -15.18 -7.13
C VAL A 21 -0.36 -16.01 -7.48
N HIS A 22 -0.55 -17.17 -6.86
CA HIS A 22 -1.62 -18.09 -7.23
C HIS A 22 -2.97 -17.78 -6.58
N GLN A 23 -2.95 -17.19 -5.38
CA GLN A 23 -4.17 -16.93 -4.61
C GLN A 23 -4.73 -15.51 -4.82
N LEU A 24 -3.91 -14.56 -5.27
CA LEU A 24 -4.30 -13.15 -5.38
C LEU A 24 -4.53 -12.74 -6.83
N ARG A 25 -5.50 -11.86 -7.04
CA ARG A 25 -5.64 -11.13 -8.30
C ARG A 25 -4.35 -10.34 -8.59
N GLU A 26 -3.99 -10.21 -9.86
CA GLU A 26 -2.76 -9.56 -10.32
C GLU A 26 -2.55 -8.15 -9.72
N ASN A 27 -3.58 -7.30 -9.74
CA ASN A 27 -3.51 -5.96 -9.13
C ASN A 27 -3.23 -5.99 -7.62
N THR A 28 -3.72 -7.01 -6.92
CA THR A 28 -3.46 -7.18 -5.48
C THR A 28 -2.02 -7.65 -5.26
N HIS A 29 -1.51 -8.57 -6.09
CA HIS A 29 -0.11 -9.00 -6.05
C HIS A 29 0.85 -7.83 -6.27
N THR A 30 0.64 -7.03 -7.33
CA THR A 30 1.46 -5.84 -7.60
C THR A 30 1.50 -4.88 -6.42
N ARG A 31 0.35 -4.66 -5.77
CA ARG A 31 0.27 -3.80 -4.57
C ARG A 31 0.97 -4.41 -3.36
N TYR A 32 0.87 -5.72 -3.16
CA TYR A 32 1.56 -6.43 -2.07
C TYR A 32 3.07 -6.37 -2.28
N THR A 33 3.54 -6.68 -3.49
CA THR A 33 4.95 -6.60 -3.88
C THR A 33 5.53 -5.20 -3.64
N ALA A 34 4.84 -4.16 -4.10
CA ALA A 34 5.24 -2.78 -3.85
C ALA A 34 5.30 -2.46 -2.35
N CYS A 35 4.33 -2.91 -1.56
CA CYS A 35 4.31 -2.72 -0.11
C CYS A 35 5.46 -3.43 0.61
N VAL A 36 5.71 -4.69 0.24
CA VAL A 36 6.76 -5.54 0.82
C VAL A 36 8.13 -4.92 0.58
N ASN A 37 8.46 -4.64 -0.69
CA ASN A 37 9.77 -4.15 -1.08
C ASN A 37 10.05 -2.74 -0.55
N ARG A 38 9.02 -1.90 -0.49
CA ARG A 38 9.17 -0.50 -0.08
C ARG A 38 9.24 -0.31 1.43
N TYR A 39 8.50 -1.11 2.21
CA TYR A 39 8.31 -0.86 3.64
C TYR A 39 8.71 -2.04 4.53
N LEU A 40 8.27 -3.26 4.22
CA LEU A 40 8.47 -4.41 5.10
C LEU A 40 9.90 -4.92 5.08
N VAL A 41 10.50 -5.06 3.88
CA VAL A 41 11.88 -5.52 3.73
C VAL A 41 12.88 -4.54 4.37
N PRO A 42 12.82 -3.21 4.11
CA PRO A 42 13.74 -2.26 4.75
C PRO A 42 13.55 -2.16 6.26
N GLY A 43 12.32 -2.36 6.76
CA GLY A 43 11.99 -2.18 8.18
C GLY A 43 12.23 -3.40 9.06
N LEU A 44 11.74 -4.56 8.62
CA LEU A 44 11.71 -5.80 9.42
C LEU A 44 12.53 -6.93 8.80
N GLY A 45 13.02 -6.76 7.57
CA GLY A 45 13.57 -7.84 6.74
C GLY A 45 14.76 -8.59 7.35
N ARG A 46 15.58 -7.93 8.18
CA ARG A 46 16.76 -8.52 8.84
C ARG A 46 16.41 -9.46 10.00
N LYS A 47 15.24 -9.30 10.63
CA LYS A 47 14.85 -10.14 11.77
C LYS A 47 14.38 -11.50 11.28
N LYS A 48 14.64 -12.57 12.02
CA LYS A 48 14.05 -13.89 11.74
C LYS A 48 12.55 -13.89 12.08
N PRO A 49 11.67 -14.50 11.26
CA PRO A 49 10.23 -14.55 11.55
C PRO A 49 9.91 -15.08 12.95
N ALA A 50 10.57 -16.16 13.39
CA ALA A 50 10.37 -16.75 14.72
C ALA A 50 10.82 -15.85 15.89
N LYS A 51 11.74 -14.90 15.66
CA LYS A 51 12.22 -13.95 16.69
C LYS A 51 11.50 -12.60 16.63
N LEU A 52 10.60 -12.40 15.67
CA LEU A 52 9.86 -11.14 15.54
C LEU A 52 8.86 -11.02 16.68
N THR A 53 8.85 -9.89 17.38
CA THR A 53 7.90 -9.65 18.49
C THR A 53 6.85 -8.61 18.13
N ALA A 54 5.72 -8.60 18.86
CA ALA A 54 4.71 -7.56 18.71
C ALA A 54 5.25 -6.15 19.08
N LYS A 55 6.28 -6.07 19.95
CA LYS A 55 6.98 -4.83 20.27
C LYS A 55 7.72 -4.30 19.05
N ASP A 56 8.43 -5.17 18.33
CA ASP A 56 9.17 -4.80 17.12
C ASP A 56 8.27 -4.21 16.05
N VAL A 57 7.15 -4.90 15.76
CA VAL A 57 6.19 -4.44 14.76
C VAL A 57 5.58 -3.09 15.16
N ARG A 58 5.24 -2.90 16.44
CA ARG A 58 4.70 -1.63 16.94
C ARG A 58 5.72 -0.49 16.86
N THR A 59 6.96 -0.73 17.30
CA THR A 59 8.03 0.26 17.24
C THR A 59 8.31 0.67 15.80
N TRP A 60 8.38 -0.30 14.89
CA TRP A 60 8.56 -0.05 13.47
C TRP A 60 7.41 0.75 12.86
N LEU A 61 6.15 0.40 13.12
CA LEU A 61 4.99 1.16 12.63
C LEU A 61 4.97 2.60 13.17
N ASN A 62 5.36 2.81 14.42
CA ASN A 62 5.46 4.15 15.01
C ASN A 62 6.57 4.98 14.36
N GLN A 63 7.72 4.37 14.07
CA GLN A 63 8.79 5.03 13.31
C GLN A 63 8.33 5.38 11.89
N LEU A 64 7.64 4.46 11.21
CA LEU A 64 7.16 4.68 9.86
C LEU A 64 6.14 5.83 9.77
N ARG A 65 5.37 6.06 10.84
CA ARG A 65 4.42 7.17 10.96
C ARG A 65 5.10 8.53 10.98
N THR A 66 6.28 8.66 11.59
CA THR A 66 7.01 9.93 11.72
C THR A 66 8.10 10.13 10.66
N THR A 67 8.37 9.09 9.87
CA THR A 67 9.41 9.11 8.85
C THR A 67 8.92 9.76 7.55
N CYS A 68 9.66 10.75 7.06
CA CYS A 68 9.39 11.35 5.76
C CYS A 68 9.80 10.40 4.63
N GLN A 69 8.81 9.93 3.89
CA GLN A 69 9.01 8.95 2.80
C GLN A 69 9.89 9.51 1.68
N ARG A 70 9.87 10.83 1.49
CA ARG A 70 10.67 11.49 0.45
C ARG A 70 12.16 11.50 0.78
N CYS A 71 12.50 11.71 2.06
CA CYS A 71 13.86 11.61 2.56
C CYS A 71 14.35 10.17 2.49
N THR A 72 13.55 9.21 2.97
CA THR A 72 13.92 7.78 2.99
C THR A 72 14.26 7.23 1.61
N HIS A 73 13.55 7.67 0.57
CA HIS A 73 13.78 7.20 -0.80
C HIS A 73 14.74 8.09 -1.61
N GLY A 74 15.28 9.16 -1.03
CA GLY A 74 16.18 10.08 -1.73
C GLY A 74 15.57 10.70 -3.00
N ILE A 75 14.24 10.88 -3.04
CA ILE A 75 13.52 11.30 -4.26
C ILE A 75 14.01 12.67 -4.75
N ASP A 76 14.29 13.58 -3.81
CA ASP A 76 14.75 14.93 -4.13
C ASP A 76 16.28 15.00 -4.28
N ALA A 77 17.03 13.94 -3.98
CA ALA A 77 18.49 13.90 -4.12
C ALA A 77 18.94 13.77 -5.58
N ARG A 78 18.07 13.27 -6.46
CA ARG A 78 18.32 13.15 -7.91
C ARG A 78 17.99 14.41 -8.70
N ARG A 79 17.63 15.52 -8.04
CA ARG A 79 17.27 16.78 -8.71
C ARG A 79 18.52 17.62 -8.92
N ASP A 80 18.67 18.21 -10.11
CA ASP A 80 19.78 19.13 -10.44
C ASP A 80 19.82 20.35 -9.52
N GLN A 81 18.66 20.77 -8.99
CA GLN A 81 18.56 21.80 -7.95
C GLN A 81 17.96 21.19 -6.67
N PRO A 82 18.67 21.25 -5.53
CA PRO A 82 18.17 20.71 -4.27
C PRO A 82 16.94 21.51 -3.83
N ARG A 83 15.79 20.83 -3.69
CA ARG A 83 14.55 21.42 -3.16
C ARG A 83 14.06 20.62 -1.96
N ARG A 84 13.47 21.32 -0.99
CA ARG A 84 12.82 20.74 0.21
C ARG A 84 13.77 19.79 0.95
N CYS A 85 13.53 18.48 0.84
CA CYS A 85 14.25 17.45 1.60
C CYS A 85 15.75 17.40 1.28
N ALA A 86 16.15 17.65 0.03
CA ALA A 86 17.55 17.67 -0.37
C ALA A 86 18.28 18.96 0.05
N ALA A 87 17.53 20.03 0.38
CA ALA A 87 18.04 21.31 0.85
C ALA A 87 17.98 21.44 2.40
N GLY A 88 17.83 20.32 3.13
CA GLY A 88 17.72 20.30 4.59
C GLY A 88 16.34 20.66 5.16
N GLN A 89 15.39 21.08 4.31
CA GLN A 89 14.02 21.43 4.72
C GLN A 89 13.07 20.24 4.49
N CYS A 90 12.99 19.33 5.47
CA CYS A 90 12.16 18.13 5.37
C CYS A 90 10.69 18.46 5.07
N CYS A 91 10.15 17.92 3.98
CA CYS A 91 8.78 18.19 3.55
C CYS A 91 7.70 17.47 4.38
N ARG A 92 8.09 16.68 5.39
CA ARG A 92 7.21 15.87 6.26
C ARG A 92 6.11 15.12 5.49
N LYS A 93 6.47 14.55 4.33
CA LYS A 93 5.57 13.68 3.58
C LYS A 93 5.47 12.31 4.27
N LEU A 94 4.58 12.25 5.25
CA LEU A 94 4.30 11.06 6.07
C LEU A 94 3.28 10.16 5.38
N LEU A 95 3.23 8.89 5.78
CA LEU A 95 2.20 7.97 5.31
C LEU A 95 0.84 8.29 5.95
N SER A 96 -0.24 8.09 5.19
CA SER A 96 -1.58 8.20 5.73
C SER A 96 -1.86 7.04 6.72
N PRO A 97 -2.77 7.23 7.70
CA PRO A 97 -3.19 6.15 8.60
C PRO A 97 -3.67 4.91 7.84
N LEU A 98 -4.41 5.10 6.74
CA LEU A 98 -4.88 4.01 5.88
C LEU A 98 -3.72 3.24 5.24
N ALA A 99 -2.67 3.93 4.78
CA ALA A 99 -1.49 3.28 4.23
C ALA A 99 -0.77 2.42 5.29
N LEU A 100 -0.64 2.92 6.52
CA LEU A 100 -0.06 2.15 7.63
C LEU A 100 -0.88 0.89 7.96
N THR A 101 -2.21 1.02 8.02
CA THR A 101 -3.12 -0.12 8.23
C THR A 101 -3.01 -1.14 7.10
N TYR A 102 -2.92 -0.68 5.84
CA TYR A 102 -2.72 -1.58 4.70
C TYR A 102 -1.38 -2.33 4.79
N ILE A 103 -0.30 -1.62 5.07
CA ILE A 103 1.03 -2.22 5.25
C ILE A 103 1.02 -3.28 6.37
N HIS A 104 0.37 -2.98 7.50
CA HIS A 104 0.20 -3.92 8.59
C HIS A 104 -0.65 -5.13 8.20
N SER A 105 -1.72 -4.95 7.41
CA SER A 105 -2.53 -6.06 6.92
C SER A 105 -1.74 -7.00 6.00
N VAL A 106 -0.85 -6.47 5.14
CA VAL A 106 0.01 -7.29 4.27
C VAL A 106 0.97 -8.13 5.11
N LEU A 107 1.61 -7.52 6.12
CA LEU A 107 2.45 -8.27 7.07
C LEU A 107 1.65 -9.35 7.81
N LYS A 108 0.46 -9.01 8.30
CA LYS A 108 -0.42 -9.94 8.99
C LYS A 108 -0.77 -11.13 8.09
N SER A 109 -1.12 -10.90 6.82
CA SER A 109 -1.41 -11.97 5.85
C SER A 109 -0.20 -12.86 5.59
N ALA A 110 1.00 -12.28 5.43
CA ALA A 110 2.22 -13.06 5.22
C ALA A 110 2.57 -13.95 6.43
N LEU A 111 2.48 -13.40 7.63
CA LEU A 111 2.73 -14.17 8.87
C LEU A 111 1.62 -15.19 9.15
N GLU A 112 0.40 -14.95 8.70
CA GLU A 112 -0.67 -15.95 8.79
C GLU A 112 -0.36 -17.15 7.89
N HIS A 113 0.13 -16.90 6.69
CA HIS A 113 0.64 -17.96 5.82
C HIS A 113 1.80 -18.71 6.50
N ALA A 114 2.72 -18.01 7.18
CA ALA A 114 3.85 -18.64 7.86
C ALA A 114 3.41 -19.58 8.98
N VAL A 115 2.31 -19.25 9.67
CA VAL A 115 1.72 -20.14 10.68
C VAL A 115 1.11 -21.38 10.04
N ARG A 116 0.44 -21.25 8.89
CA ARG A 116 -0.15 -22.39 8.17
C ARG A 116 0.89 -23.36 7.63
N GLU A 117 2.04 -22.83 7.22
CA GLU A 117 3.21 -23.61 6.81
C GLU A 117 4.06 -24.09 8.00
N GLU A 118 3.60 -23.89 9.23
CA GLU A 118 4.29 -24.28 10.48
C GLU A 118 5.70 -23.67 10.68
N GLU A 119 6.07 -22.66 9.90
CA GLU A 119 7.35 -21.94 9.98
C GLU A 119 7.47 -21.09 11.26
N ILE A 120 6.34 -20.62 11.77
CA ILE A 120 6.26 -19.89 13.04
C ILE A 120 5.08 -20.39 13.87
N PRO A 121 5.20 -20.42 15.21
CA PRO A 121 4.13 -20.94 16.06
C PRO A 121 2.92 -20.02 16.17
N ARG A 122 3.08 -18.71 15.88
CA ARG A 122 2.00 -17.73 15.97
C ARG A 122 2.26 -16.47 15.16
N ASN A 123 1.18 -15.81 14.75
CA ASN A 123 1.21 -14.54 14.05
C ASN A 123 1.30 -13.35 15.04
N VAL A 124 2.50 -12.81 15.23
CA VAL A 124 2.73 -11.68 16.15
C VAL A 124 2.10 -10.36 15.71
N ALA A 125 1.77 -10.20 14.42
CA ALA A 125 1.13 -9.00 13.91
C ALA A 125 -0.36 -8.90 14.34
N ARG A 126 -1.02 -10.01 14.70
CA ARG A 126 -2.40 -10.03 15.21
C ARG A 126 -2.56 -9.19 16.49
N ASN A 127 -1.53 -9.13 17.32
CA ASN A 127 -1.57 -8.44 18.61
C ASN A 127 -1.29 -6.94 18.51
N VAL A 128 -0.95 -6.44 17.31
CA VAL A 128 -0.65 -5.03 17.09
C VAL A 128 -1.89 -4.35 16.54
N ARG A 129 -2.43 -3.39 17.28
CA ARG A 129 -3.55 -2.56 16.84
C ARG A 129 -3.03 -1.40 16.01
N THR A 130 -3.42 -1.35 14.74
CA THR A 130 -3.37 -0.12 13.95
C THR A 130 -4.70 0.60 14.15
N GLY A 131 -4.68 1.86 14.58
CA GLY A 131 -5.92 2.63 14.76
C GLY A 131 -6.82 2.58 13.53
N THR A 132 -8.14 2.66 13.74
CA THR A 132 -9.13 2.60 12.65
C THR A 132 -9.00 3.86 11.79
N PRO A 133 -8.62 3.76 10.50
CA PRO A 133 -8.64 4.90 9.61
C PRO A 133 -10.09 5.38 9.47
N HIS A 134 -10.32 6.68 9.64
CA HIS A 134 -11.63 7.23 9.33
C HIS A 134 -11.80 7.22 7.81
N PRO A 135 -12.86 6.60 7.28
CA PRO A 135 -13.11 6.63 5.85
C PRO A 135 -13.18 8.08 5.40
N ARG A 136 -12.49 8.40 4.31
CA ARG A 136 -12.64 9.72 3.69
C ARG A 136 -14.09 9.85 3.26
N ARG A 137 -14.75 10.93 3.67
CA ARG A 137 -16.05 11.28 3.09
C ARG A 137 -15.83 11.54 1.61
N PHE A 138 -16.53 10.78 0.78
CA PHE A 138 -16.65 11.07 -0.63
C PHE A 138 -17.79 12.05 -0.78
N GLU A 139 -17.52 13.21 -1.37
CA GLU A 139 -18.53 14.19 -1.72
C GLU A 139 -18.95 13.91 -3.16
N PRO A 140 -20.14 13.32 -3.39
CA PRO A 140 -20.63 13.06 -4.73
C PRO A 140 -20.94 14.37 -5.44
N LEU A 141 -20.79 14.37 -6.77
CA LEU A 141 -21.24 15.50 -7.58
C LEU A 141 -22.74 15.71 -7.39
N THR A 142 -23.13 16.97 -7.22
CA THR A 142 -24.52 17.39 -7.30
C THR A 142 -25.01 17.29 -8.75
N THR A 143 -26.33 17.37 -8.95
CA THR A 143 -26.95 17.38 -10.27
C THR A 143 -26.43 18.53 -11.13
N ASP A 144 -26.27 19.73 -10.54
CA ASP A 144 -25.80 20.92 -11.25
C ASP A 144 -24.31 20.79 -11.64
N GLU A 145 -23.46 20.31 -10.74
CA GLU A 145 -22.06 20.04 -11.04
C GLU A 145 -21.90 18.96 -12.12
N SER A 146 -22.78 17.94 -12.11
CA SER A 146 -22.80 16.91 -13.14
C SER A 146 -23.17 17.49 -14.51
N ARG A 147 -24.14 18.41 -14.57
CA ARG A 147 -24.50 19.12 -15.81
C ARG A 147 -23.38 20.03 -16.29
N GLN A 148 -22.70 20.72 -15.38
CA GLN A 148 -21.55 21.56 -15.70
C GLN A 148 -20.39 20.72 -16.26
N LEU A 149 -20.10 19.56 -15.67
CA LEU A 149 -19.08 18.63 -16.16
C LEU A 149 -19.39 18.16 -17.59
N LEU A 150 -20.63 17.76 -17.87
CA LEU A 150 -21.03 17.34 -19.22
C LEU A 150 -20.93 18.48 -20.23
N THR A 151 -21.32 19.69 -19.84
CA THR A 151 -21.20 20.88 -20.70
C THR A 151 -19.75 21.19 -21.03
N ALA A 152 -18.87 21.20 -20.01
CA ALA A 152 -17.45 21.48 -20.19
C ALA A 152 -16.71 20.41 -21.01
N THR A 153 -17.21 19.17 -21.01
CA THR A 153 -16.55 18.05 -21.69
C THR A 153 -17.03 17.79 -23.11
N ARG A 154 -18.01 18.55 -23.66
CA ARG A 154 -18.59 18.30 -24.99
C ARG A 154 -17.56 18.18 -26.12
N GLY A 155 -16.49 18.99 -26.08
CA GLY A 155 -15.40 18.93 -27.07
C GLY A 155 -14.26 17.98 -26.71
N HIS A 156 -14.32 17.32 -25.56
CA HIS A 156 -13.24 16.46 -25.08
C HIS A 156 -13.41 15.02 -25.60
N ARG A 157 -12.32 14.39 -26.02
CA ARG A 157 -12.31 13.00 -26.54
C ARG A 157 -12.94 11.95 -25.62
N LEU A 158 -13.07 12.25 -24.31
CA LEU A 158 -13.67 11.35 -23.30
C LEU A 158 -15.11 11.75 -22.92
N HIS A 159 -15.78 12.62 -23.68
CA HIS A 159 -17.14 13.07 -23.35
C HIS A 159 -18.10 11.89 -23.12
N ALA A 160 -18.17 10.95 -24.06
CA ALA A 160 -19.01 9.76 -23.96
C ALA A 160 -18.68 8.91 -22.71
N HIS A 161 -17.42 8.87 -22.28
CA HIS A 161 -17.03 8.16 -21.07
C HIS A 161 -17.61 8.81 -19.81
N PHE A 162 -17.57 10.15 -19.71
CA PHE A 162 -18.16 10.88 -18.59
C PHE A 162 -19.69 10.78 -18.58
N GLU A 163 -20.31 10.85 -19.76
CA GLU A 163 -21.75 10.70 -19.93
C GLU A 163 -22.24 9.32 -19.48
N LEU A 164 -21.60 8.26 -19.95
CA LEU A 164 -21.93 6.89 -19.51
C LEU A 164 -21.68 6.69 -18.03
N ALA A 165 -20.57 7.22 -17.48
CA ALA A 165 -20.25 7.09 -16.06
C ALA A 165 -21.35 7.68 -15.16
N LEU A 166 -21.86 8.87 -15.52
CA LEU A 166 -22.89 9.56 -14.74
C LEU A 166 -24.26 8.87 -14.82
N HIS A 167 -24.63 8.31 -15.97
CA HIS A 167 -25.95 7.70 -16.16
C HIS A 167 -26.03 6.24 -15.69
N THR A 168 -24.92 5.49 -15.75
CA THR A 168 -24.93 4.05 -15.47
C THR A 168 -24.39 3.68 -14.10
N GLY A 169 -23.58 4.56 -13.49
CA GLY A 169 -22.88 4.25 -12.23
C GLY A 169 -21.82 3.16 -12.34
N LEU A 170 -21.45 2.75 -13.56
CA LEU A 170 -20.42 1.75 -13.81
C LEU A 170 -19.06 2.21 -13.27
N ARG A 171 -18.28 1.27 -12.75
CA ARG A 171 -16.90 1.55 -12.30
C ARG A 171 -16.04 1.87 -13.52
N LYS A 172 -15.00 2.69 -13.33
CA LYS A 172 -14.04 3.05 -14.39
C LYS A 172 -13.53 1.83 -15.17
N GLY A 173 -13.24 0.72 -14.50
CA GLY A 173 -12.78 -0.51 -15.15
C GLY A 173 -13.85 -1.19 -16.01
N GLU A 174 -15.13 -1.10 -15.63
CA GLU A 174 -16.25 -1.64 -16.41
C GLU A 174 -16.49 -0.78 -17.64
N LEU A 175 -16.48 0.56 -17.49
CA LEU A 175 -16.62 1.50 -18.61
C LEU A 175 -15.52 1.35 -19.66
N LEU A 176 -14.27 1.12 -19.24
CA LEU A 176 -13.15 0.90 -20.15
C LEU A 176 -13.15 -0.51 -20.78
N GLY A 177 -13.96 -1.43 -20.26
CA GLY A 177 -14.11 -2.79 -20.77
C GLY A 177 -15.29 -2.98 -21.73
N LEU A 178 -16.09 -1.93 -21.98
CA LEU A 178 -17.18 -1.97 -22.95
C LEU A 178 -16.60 -2.16 -24.37
N ARG A 179 -17.20 -3.07 -25.13
CA ARG A 179 -16.84 -3.38 -26.52
C ARG A 179 -18.09 -3.38 -27.39
#